data_AF-A0AAV3YEL5-F1
#
_entry.id   AF-A0AAV3YEL5-F1
#
_cell.length_a   1.000
_cell.length_b   1.000
_cell.length_c   1.000
_cell.angle_alpha   90.00
_cell.angle_beta   90.00
_cell.angle_gamma   90.00
#
_symmetry.space_group_name_H-M   'P 1'
#
loop_
_entity.id
_entity.type
_entity.pdbx_description
1 polymer ?
#
loop_
_entity_poly.entity_id
_entity_poly.type
_entity_poly.pdbx_seq_one_letter_code
_entity_poly.pdbx_strand_id
1 'polypeptide(L)'
;MVKIHVKKGDESQFLYETSVTTDVADIVKECAIIYNGRLKVDRICGDMEELAKHGVSLPPNMQGLTDEQIEELKLKDEWGEKCQPSGGVNFKKDEIGCRNGQAPTPKMAEVLTKTIKEAKDMISKKKVAADELVTQKTIQEALDILRGAVTIVYPMGLPPHEPIKAEFENTEDLSGRQASLEVIEPDQASMWWAGKELFPAKKLGDFVGKNEKTKIVAKLQKRGQGAPAREPVVSQEDQKHMMAYYYKKQEEFKKLEKEQDESYMDSAWADPNQLKRQFQGLNNIKWGPR
;
A
#
# COMPACT_ATOMS: atom_id res chain seq x y z
N MET A 1 1.08 -2.86 -28.62
CA MET A 1 1.61 -2.10 -27.48
C MET A 1 1.90 -3.02 -26.31
N VAL A 2 3.14 -3.01 -25.83
CA VAL A 2 3.62 -3.81 -24.71
C VAL A 2 3.10 -3.21 -23.41
N LYS A 3 2.46 -4.03 -22.58
CA LYS A 3 2.02 -3.64 -21.23
C LYS A 3 3.08 -4.04 -20.20
N ILE A 4 3.58 -3.10 -19.43
CA ILE A 4 4.53 -3.31 -18.34
C ILE A 4 3.77 -3.20 -17.02
N HIS A 5 3.69 -4.31 -16.30
CA HIS A 5 3.27 -4.32 -14.92
C HIS A 5 4.47 -3.97 -14.04
N VAL A 6 4.48 -2.74 -13.55
CA VAL A 6 5.54 -2.21 -12.70
C VAL A 6 5.30 -2.62 -11.26
N LYS A 7 6.30 -3.25 -10.65
CA LYS A 7 6.34 -3.64 -9.23
C LYS A 7 7.49 -2.96 -8.51
N LYS A 8 7.39 -2.86 -7.18
CA LYS A 8 8.52 -2.52 -6.31
C LYS A 8 8.58 -3.56 -5.20
N GLY A 9 9.71 -4.27 -5.08
CA GLY A 9 9.76 -5.49 -4.28
C GLY A 9 8.74 -6.51 -4.80
N ASP A 10 7.79 -6.89 -3.97
CA ASP A 10 6.70 -7.81 -4.33
C ASP A 10 5.36 -7.10 -4.55
N GLU A 11 5.31 -5.78 -4.31
CA GLU A 11 4.10 -4.99 -4.42
C GLU A 11 3.84 -4.52 -5.86
N SER A 12 2.63 -4.79 -6.35
CA SER A 12 2.09 -4.25 -7.60
C SER A 12 1.86 -2.75 -7.48
N GLN A 13 2.49 -1.97 -8.36
CA GLN A 13 2.39 -0.52 -8.34
C GLN A 13 1.36 -0.02 -9.37
N PHE A 14 1.67 -0.13 -10.66
CA PHE A 14 0.80 0.34 -11.75
C PHE A 14 1.09 -0.40 -13.06
N LEU A 15 0.20 -0.23 -14.04
CA LEU A 15 0.41 -0.68 -15.42
C LEU A 15 0.83 0.52 -16.28
N TYR A 16 1.86 0.30 -17.10
CA TYR A 16 2.39 1.27 -18.07
C TYR A 16 2.38 0.64 -19.46
N GLU A 17 2.08 1.42 -20.49
CA GLU A 17 2.00 0.95 -21.87
C GLU A 17 3.05 1.63 -22.74
N THR A 18 3.75 0.85 -23.56
CA THR A 18 4.80 1.36 -24.46
C THR A 18 4.95 0.50 -25.71
N SER A 19 5.83 0.90 -26.64
CA SER A 19 6.19 0.10 -27.82
C SER A 19 7.53 -0.63 -27.60
N VAL A 20 7.73 -1.67 -28.40
CA VAL A 20 8.96 -2.45 -28.49
C VAL A 20 10.15 -1.59 -28.98
N THR A 21 9.85 -0.54 -29.75
CA THR A 21 10.85 0.34 -30.36
C THR A 21 11.38 1.42 -29.43
N THR A 22 10.70 1.67 -28.31
CA THR A 22 11.06 2.68 -27.31
C THR A 22 12.35 2.30 -26.60
N ASP A 23 13.17 3.31 -26.31
CA ASP A 23 14.40 3.15 -25.56
C ASP A 23 14.11 2.88 -24.08
N VAL A 24 14.86 1.95 -23.50
CA VAL A 24 14.68 1.56 -22.09
C VAL A 24 14.95 2.74 -21.15
N ALA A 25 15.89 3.63 -21.50
CA ALA A 25 16.17 4.83 -20.72
C ALA A 25 14.91 5.68 -20.48
N ASP A 26 14.11 5.89 -21.53
CA ASP A 26 12.90 6.71 -21.45
C ASP A 26 11.81 6.01 -20.64
N ILE A 27 11.62 4.70 -20.87
CA ILE A 27 10.68 3.88 -20.10
C ILE A 27 11.01 3.94 -18.61
N VAL A 28 12.28 3.77 -18.23
CA VAL A 28 12.70 3.78 -16.82
C VAL A 28 12.48 5.15 -16.19
N LYS A 29 12.82 6.24 -16.89
CA LYS A 29 12.59 7.61 -16.43
C LYS A 29 11.10 7.91 -16.25
N GLU A 30 10.28 7.60 -17.24
CA GLU A 30 8.83 7.80 -17.16
C GLU A 30 8.20 6.98 -16.03
N CYS A 31 8.59 5.72 -15.88
CA CYS A 31 8.10 4.87 -14.78
C CYS A 31 8.54 5.40 -13.42
N ALA A 32 9.77 5.92 -13.28
CA ALA A 32 10.23 6.55 -12.05
C ALA A 32 9.45 7.83 -11.72
N ILE A 33 9.17 8.68 -12.72
CA ILE A 33 8.34 9.88 -12.57
C ILE A 33 6.93 9.51 -12.13
N ILE A 34 6.31 8.51 -12.77
CA ILE A 34 4.97 8.03 -12.42
C ILE A 34 4.97 7.47 -10.98
N TYR A 35 5.95 6.64 -10.65
CA TYR A 35 6.08 6.08 -9.30
C TYR A 35 6.21 7.16 -8.22
N ASN A 36 7.13 8.12 -8.41
CA ASN A 36 7.32 9.23 -7.47
C ASN A 36 6.10 10.15 -7.40
N GLY A 37 5.44 10.41 -8.53
CA GLY A 37 4.22 11.21 -8.58
C GLY A 37 3.08 10.57 -7.78
N ARG A 38 2.96 9.24 -7.81
CA ARG A 38 2.00 8.51 -6.96
C ARG A 38 2.32 8.68 -5.48
N LEU A 39 3.59 8.56 -5.09
CA LEU A 39 4.03 8.80 -3.71
C LEU A 39 3.72 10.23 -3.27
N LYS A 40 3.94 11.20 -4.16
CA LYS A 40 3.67 12.62 -3.92
C LYS A 40 2.19 12.88 -3.64
N VAL A 41 1.30 12.33 -4.47
CA VAL A 41 -0.14 12.45 -4.25
C VAL A 41 -0.57 11.78 -2.94
N ASP A 42 0.00 10.63 -2.59
CA ASP A 42 -0.33 9.95 -1.34
C ASP A 42 0.06 10.79 -0.10
N ARG A 43 1.24 11.44 -0.14
CA ARG A 43 1.67 12.39 0.90
C ARG A 43 0.73 13.58 1.03
N ILE A 44 0.42 14.24 -0.09
CA ILE A 44 -0.51 15.38 -0.12
C ILE A 44 -1.88 14.97 0.45
N CYS A 45 -2.39 13.79 0.07
CA CYS A 45 -3.64 13.27 0.61
C CYS A 45 -3.58 13.09 2.13
N GLY A 46 -2.47 12.57 2.67
CA GLY A 46 -2.26 12.44 4.12
C GLY A 46 -2.30 13.81 4.82
N ASP A 47 -1.54 14.77 4.31
CA ASP A 47 -1.48 16.12 4.89
C ASP A 47 -2.83 16.85 4.77
N MET A 48 -3.58 16.63 3.69
CA MET A 48 -4.92 17.20 3.49
C MET A 48 -5.97 16.59 4.44
N GLU A 49 -5.83 15.32 4.86
CA GLU A 49 -6.70 14.72 5.87
C GLU A 49 -6.52 15.40 7.23
N GLU A 50 -5.30 15.76 7.58
CA GLU A 50 -5.01 16.52 8.80
C GLU A 50 -5.47 17.98 8.66
N LEU A 51 -5.26 18.61 7.50
CA LEU A 51 -5.76 19.96 7.20
C LEU A 51 -7.28 20.04 7.38
N ALA A 52 -8.01 19.02 6.94
CA ALA A 52 -9.45 18.93 7.10
C ALA A 52 -9.89 18.77 8.57
N LYS A 53 -9.05 18.18 9.44
CA LYS A 53 -9.37 17.93 10.85
C LYS A 53 -8.94 19.06 11.78
N HIS A 54 -7.77 19.65 11.55
CA HIS A 54 -7.08 20.52 12.52
C HIS A 54 -6.67 21.89 11.93
N GLY A 55 -6.85 22.12 10.63
CA GLY A 55 -6.47 23.40 10.01
C GLY A 55 -5.00 23.44 9.57
N VAL A 56 -4.52 24.66 9.31
CA VAL A 56 -3.16 24.89 8.79
C VAL A 56 -2.09 24.60 9.83
N SER A 57 -0.89 24.26 9.36
CA SER A 57 0.29 24.04 10.19
C SER A 57 0.70 25.32 10.92
N LEU A 58 1.15 25.16 12.17
CA LEU A 58 1.76 26.24 12.92
C LEU A 58 3.15 26.57 12.35
N PRO A 59 3.62 27.82 12.50
CA PRO A 59 4.99 28.18 12.20
C PRO A 59 6.01 27.27 12.91
N PRO A 60 7.18 26.95 12.29
CA PRO A 60 8.15 26.02 12.88
C PRO A 60 8.66 26.37 14.28
N ASN A 61 8.65 27.65 14.64
CA ASN A 61 9.01 28.15 15.97
C ASN A 61 7.92 27.95 17.04
N MET A 62 6.71 27.56 16.64
CA MET A 62 5.56 27.33 17.54
C MET A 62 5.16 25.84 17.61
N GLN A 63 5.64 25.01 16.69
CA GLN A 63 5.32 23.58 16.66
C GLN A 63 5.90 22.85 17.88
N GLY A 64 5.06 22.08 18.58
CA GLY A 64 5.48 21.24 19.72
C GLY A 64 5.73 22.00 21.02
N LEU A 65 5.44 23.31 21.08
CA LEU A 65 5.41 24.08 22.33
C LEU A 65 4.07 23.92 23.04
N THR A 66 4.08 24.00 24.37
CA THR A 66 2.83 24.07 25.14
C THR A 66 2.19 25.45 25.02
N ASP A 67 0.88 25.52 25.25
CA ASP A 67 0.13 26.79 25.24
C ASP A 67 0.78 27.82 26.20
N GLU A 68 1.27 27.37 27.37
CA GLU A 68 1.98 28.18 28.37
C GLU A 68 3.30 28.76 27.82
N GLN A 69 4.10 27.95 27.12
CA GLN A 69 5.36 28.40 26.52
C GLN A 69 5.13 29.41 25.39
N ILE A 70 4.05 29.24 24.62
CA ILE A 70 3.67 30.18 23.55
C ILE A 70 3.30 31.54 24.15
N GLU A 71 2.55 31.57 25.26
CA GLU A 71 2.19 32.79 25.98
C GLU A 71 3.42 33.48 26.60
N GLU A 72 4.31 32.73 27.24
CA GLU A 72 5.55 33.25 27.82
C GLU A 72 6.48 33.87 26.76
N LEU A 73 6.63 33.18 25.63
CA LEU A 73 7.45 33.64 24.50
C LEU A 73 6.74 34.69 23.63
N LYS A 74 5.46 34.99 23.92
CA LYS A 74 4.60 35.93 23.19
C LYS A 74 4.57 35.68 21.68
N LEU A 75 4.64 34.41 21.30
CA LEU A 75 4.61 34.00 19.89
C LEU A 75 3.18 34.11 19.37
N LYS A 76 3.02 34.67 18.16
CA LYS A 76 1.73 34.85 17.50
C LYS A 76 1.75 34.21 16.13
N ASP A 77 0.66 33.51 15.82
CA ASP A 77 0.45 32.96 14.48
C ASP A 77 -0.03 34.06 13.53
N GLU A 78 0.90 34.67 12.80
CA GLU A 78 0.60 35.71 11.80
C GLU A 78 -0.15 35.16 10.56
N TRP A 79 -0.10 33.85 10.35
CA TRP A 79 -0.67 33.19 9.17
C TRP A 79 -2.06 32.62 9.44
N GLY A 80 -2.39 32.27 10.68
CA GLY A 80 -3.73 31.82 11.07
C GLY A 80 -4.84 32.82 10.74
N GLU A 81 -4.59 34.12 10.88
CA GLU A 81 -5.57 35.16 10.49
C GLU A 81 -5.66 35.38 8.98
N LYS A 82 -4.55 35.19 8.25
CA LYS A 82 -4.48 35.41 6.80
C LYS A 82 -5.02 34.24 5.99
N CYS A 83 -4.78 33.02 6.47
CA CYS A 83 -5.11 31.77 5.80
C CYS A 83 -6.36 31.12 6.42
N GLN A 84 -7.46 31.86 6.46
CA GLN A 84 -8.71 31.33 6.98
C GLN A 84 -9.47 30.50 5.94
N PRO A 85 -10.08 29.38 6.37
CA PRO A 85 -10.92 28.58 5.50
C PRO A 85 -12.21 29.32 5.11
N SER A 86 -12.67 29.06 3.89
CA SER A 86 -13.91 29.58 3.34
C SER A 86 -15.11 29.10 4.14
N GLY A 87 -15.99 30.03 4.52
CA GLY A 87 -17.19 29.73 5.31
C GLY A 87 -16.97 29.69 6.83
N GLY A 88 -15.78 30.02 7.33
CA GLY A 88 -15.49 30.16 8.76
C GLY A 88 -14.72 28.99 9.38
N VAL A 89 -14.38 29.14 10.65
CA VAL A 89 -13.49 28.23 11.39
C VAL A 89 -14.27 27.43 12.42
N ASN A 90 -13.97 26.14 12.53
CA ASN A 90 -14.36 25.30 13.64
C ASN A 90 -13.12 24.94 14.45
N PHE A 91 -13.08 25.30 15.74
CA PHE A 91 -11.90 25.05 16.56
C PHE A 91 -11.83 23.59 17.00
N LYS A 92 -10.80 22.88 16.54
CA LYS A 92 -10.49 21.51 16.93
C LYS A 92 -8.99 21.37 17.19
N LYS A 93 -8.62 21.40 18.47
CA LYS A 93 -7.23 21.30 18.92
C LYS A 93 -6.54 20.07 18.32
N ASP A 94 -5.31 20.27 17.88
CA ASP A 94 -4.41 19.19 17.48
C ASP A 94 -3.74 18.59 18.72
N GLU A 95 -3.81 17.28 18.88
CA GLU A 95 -3.18 16.56 20.00
C GLU A 95 -1.66 16.55 19.87
N ILE A 96 -1.14 16.69 18.65
CA ILE A 96 0.30 16.66 18.35
C ILE A 96 0.92 18.06 18.51
N GLY A 97 0.11 19.13 18.47
CA GLY A 97 0.59 20.52 18.59
C GLY A 97 1.35 21.01 17.35
N CYS A 98 1.10 20.42 16.18
CA CYS A 98 1.71 20.81 14.91
C CYS A 98 0.84 21.77 14.10
N ARG A 99 -0.48 21.79 14.34
CA ARG A 99 -1.47 22.61 13.63
C ARG A 99 -2.19 23.57 14.55
N ASN A 100 -2.72 24.65 13.98
CA ASN A 100 -3.30 25.77 14.75
C ASN A 100 -4.69 25.49 15.32
N GLY A 101 -5.29 24.34 14.99
CA GLY A 101 -6.61 23.93 15.46
C GLY A 101 -7.78 24.63 14.76
N GLN A 102 -7.53 25.49 13.77
CA GLN A 102 -8.55 26.21 13.02
C GLN A 102 -9.05 25.37 11.84
N ALA A 103 -9.87 24.36 12.14
CA ALA A 103 -10.38 23.45 11.12
C ALA A 103 -11.43 24.12 10.20
N PRO A 104 -11.53 23.70 8.93
CA PRO A 104 -12.62 24.13 8.05
C PRO A 104 -14.01 23.72 8.58
N THR A 105 -15.04 24.44 8.13
CA THR A 105 -16.43 24.02 8.37
C THR A 105 -16.70 22.58 7.86
N PRO A 106 -17.66 21.84 8.45
CA PRO A 106 -17.92 20.45 8.06
C PRO A 106 -18.21 20.29 6.56
N LYS A 107 -18.88 21.26 5.94
CA LYS A 107 -19.14 21.26 4.49
C LYS A 107 -17.85 21.35 3.66
N MET A 108 -16.89 22.19 4.07
CA MET A 108 -15.62 22.31 3.35
C MET A 108 -14.68 21.13 3.65
N ALA A 109 -14.70 20.60 4.87
CA ALA A 109 -14.00 19.36 5.20
C ALA A 109 -14.53 18.17 4.38
N GLU A 110 -15.85 18.11 4.13
CA GLU A 110 -16.44 17.13 3.21
C GLU A 110 -15.92 17.26 1.78
N VAL A 111 -15.71 18.48 1.28
CA VAL A 111 -15.11 18.69 -0.06
C VAL A 111 -13.71 18.09 -0.09
N LEU A 112 -12.85 18.40 0.89
CA LEU A 112 -11.49 17.84 0.98
C LEU A 112 -11.51 16.31 1.07
N THR A 113 -12.36 15.74 1.93
CA THR A 113 -12.41 14.28 2.10
C THR A 113 -12.94 13.56 0.86
N LYS A 114 -13.87 14.16 0.10
CA LYS A 114 -14.32 13.62 -1.19
C LYS A 114 -13.21 13.67 -2.23
N THR A 115 -12.52 14.80 -2.37
CA THR A 115 -11.42 14.95 -3.34
C THR A 115 -10.22 14.06 -3.01
N ILE A 116 -9.94 13.84 -1.72
CA ILE A 116 -8.89 12.89 -1.28
C ILE A 116 -9.24 11.47 -1.68
N LYS A 117 -10.50 11.03 -1.51
CA LYS A 117 -10.95 9.70 -1.95
C LYS A 117 -10.81 9.54 -3.45
N GLU A 118 -11.25 10.54 -4.22
CA GLU A 118 -11.11 10.55 -5.68
C GLU A 118 -9.64 10.47 -6.13
N ALA A 119 -8.75 11.24 -5.52
CA ALA A 119 -7.31 11.20 -5.79
C ALA A 119 -6.68 9.85 -5.44
N LYS A 120 -7.04 9.27 -4.28
CA LYS A 120 -6.58 7.94 -3.87
C LYS A 120 -7.09 6.85 -4.82
N ASP A 121 -8.33 6.95 -5.28
CA ASP A 121 -8.91 6.00 -6.24
C ASP A 121 -8.21 6.09 -7.60
N MET A 122 -7.85 7.31 -8.07
CA MET A 122 -7.10 7.49 -9.31
C MET A 122 -5.72 6.83 -9.31
N ILE A 123 -5.08 6.72 -8.15
CA ILE A 123 -3.69 6.24 -7.99
C ILE A 123 -3.62 4.84 -7.37
N SER A 124 -4.75 4.30 -6.94
CA SER A 124 -4.86 3.05 -6.22
C SER A 124 -4.15 1.89 -6.91
N LYS A 125 -3.47 1.05 -6.12
CA LYS A 125 -2.86 -0.21 -6.58
C LYS A 125 -3.91 -1.18 -7.16
N LYS A 126 -5.20 -1.01 -6.82
CA LYS A 126 -6.32 -1.82 -7.33
C LYS A 126 -6.51 -1.69 -8.84
N LYS A 127 -6.09 -0.59 -9.45
CA LYS A 127 -6.17 -0.38 -10.91
C LYS A 127 -5.42 -1.41 -11.73
N VAL A 128 -4.36 -2.00 -11.16
CA VAL A 128 -3.63 -3.11 -11.79
C VAL A 128 -4.53 -4.33 -11.98
N ALA A 129 -5.40 -4.64 -11.02
CA ALA A 129 -6.34 -5.75 -11.11
C ALA A 129 -7.47 -5.46 -12.11
N ALA A 130 -7.85 -4.20 -12.28
CA ALA A 130 -8.82 -3.73 -13.27
C ALA A 130 -8.22 -3.61 -14.70
N ASP A 131 -6.92 -3.91 -14.88
CA ASP A 131 -6.16 -3.72 -16.13
C ASP A 131 -6.15 -2.27 -16.66
N GLU A 132 -6.30 -1.29 -15.75
CA GLU A 132 -6.24 0.14 -16.05
C GLU A 132 -4.80 0.67 -16.02
N LEU A 133 -4.49 1.53 -16.99
CA LEU A 133 -3.18 2.17 -17.13
C LEU A 133 -3.08 3.42 -16.26
N VAL A 134 -1.88 3.68 -15.74
CA VAL A 134 -1.56 4.95 -15.06
C VAL A 134 -0.51 5.66 -15.88
N THR A 135 -0.82 6.87 -16.31
CA THR A 135 0.06 7.75 -17.07
C THR A 135 0.43 8.99 -16.24
N GLN A 136 1.42 9.76 -16.72
CA GLN A 136 1.76 11.03 -16.11
C GLN A 136 0.58 12.01 -16.09
N LYS A 137 -0.30 11.96 -17.11
CA LYS A 137 -1.50 12.81 -17.18
C LYS A 137 -2.47 12.53 -16.03
N THR A 138 -2.74 11.26 -15.74
CA THR A 138 -3.58 10.88 -14.59
C THR A 138 -3.02 11.35 -13.25
N ILE A 139 -1.69 11.44 -13.10
CA ILE A 139 -1.08 11.99 -11.89
C ILE A 139 -1.25 13.51 -11.85
N GLN A 140 -1.04 14.19 -12.97
CA GLN A 140 -1.23 15.63 -13.07
C GLN A 140 -2.68 16.02 -12.77
N GLU A 141 -3.65 15.30 -13.33
CA GLU A 141 -5.08 15.47 -13.06
C GLU A 141 -5.39 15.27 -11.56
N ALA A 142 -4.80 14.26 -10.93
CA ALA A 142 -4.95 14.05 -9.48
C ALA A 142 -4.39 15.23 -8.66
N LEU A 143 -3.21 15.74 -9.03
CA LEU A 143 -2.61 16.91 -8.39
C LEU A 143 -3.45 18.17 -8.59
N ASP A 144 -4.02 18.37 -9.78
CA ASP A 144 -4.84 19.52 -10.10
C ASP A 144 -6.20 19.50 -9.38
N ILE A 145 -6.80 18.31 -9.21
CA ILE A 145 -8.00 18.12 -8.38
C ILE A 145 -7.72 18.50 -6.92
N LEU A 146 -6.59 18.04 -6.37
CA LEU A 146 -6.19 18.36 -5.00
C LEU A 146 -5.90 19.85 -4.84
N ARG A 147 -5.19 20.47 -5.80
CA ARG A 147 -4.91 21.92 -5.80
C ARG A 147 -6.20 22.74 -5.89
N GLY A 148 -7.14 22.33 -6.73
CA GLY A 148 -8.46 22.94 -6.86
C GLY A 148 -9.24 22.89 -5.54
N ALA A 149 -9.26 21.72 -4.88
CA ALA A 149 -9.91 21.55 -3.59
C ALA A 149 -9.30 22.47 -2.50
N VAL A 150 -7.97 22.53 -2.42
CA VAL A 150 -7.28 23.45 -1.50
C VAL A 150 -7.63 24.90 -1.80
N THR A 151 -7.70 25.30 -3.07
CA THR A 151 -8.04 26.68 -3.46
C THR A 151 -9.49 27.04 -3.08
N ILE A 152 -10.42 26.09 -3.17
CA ILE A 152 -11.82 26.29 -2.76
C ILE A 152 -11.91 26.49 -1.24
N VAL A 153 -11.20 25.68 -0.47
CA VAL A 153 -11.25 25.77 1.00
C VAL A 153 -10.41 26.93 1.52
N TYR A 154 -9.26 27.21 0.93
CA TYR A 154 -8.33 28.27 1.33
C TYR A 154 -8.06 29.21 0.14
N PRO A 155 -8.99 30.15 -0.17
CA PRO A 155 -8.87 31.03 -1.33
C PRO A 155 -7.70 32.01 -1.23
N MET A 156 -7.28 32.35 -0.01
CA MET A 156 -6.10 33.20 0.24
C MET A 156 -4.78 32.40 0.19
N GLY A 157 -4.84 31.11 -0.13
CA GLY A 157 -3.70 30.20 -0.16
C GLY A 157 -3.30 29.66 1.20
N LEU A 158 -2.30 28.78 1.17
CA LEU A 158 -1.72 28.15 2.36
C LEU A 158 -0.45 28.91 2.81
N PRO A 159 -0.12 28.83 4.11
CA PRO A 159 1.11 29.41 4.64
C PRO A 159 2.37 28.86 3.95
N PRO A 160 3.49 29.62 3.89
CA PRO A 160 4.73 29.16 3.27
C PRO A 160 5.32 27.90 3.91
N HIS A 161 5.11 27.71 5.21
CA HIS A 161 5.60 26.55 5.96
C HIS A 161 4.67 25.32 5.89
N GLU A 162 3.55 25.40 5.16
CA GLU A 162 2.65 24.26 5.01
C GLU A 162 3.28 23.18 4.09
N PRO A 163 3.35 21.91 4.53
CA PRO A 163 3.91 20.81 3.73
C PRO A 163 3.23 20.64 2.36
N ILE A 164 1.91 20.82 2.31
CA ILE A 164 1.10 20.71 1.09
C ILE A 164 1.58 21.72 0.03
N LYS A 165 1.94 22.93 0.45
CA LYS A 165 2.41 23.98 -0.45
C LYS A 165 3.80 23.65 -0.99
N ALA A 166 4.71 23.22 -0.12
CA ALA A 166 6.04 22.79 -0.52
C ALA A 166 5.98 21.64 -1.54
N GLU A 167 5.09 20.67 -1.33
CA GLU A 167 4.84 19.59 -2.29
C GLU A 167 4.27 20.15 -3.62
N PHE A 168 3.30 21.07 -3.62
CA PHE A 168 2.81 21.63 -4.88
C PHE A 168 3.85 22.45 -5.66
N GLU A 169 4.81 23.08 -4.98
CA GLU A 169 5.87 23.91 -5.58
C GLU A 169 7.14 23.10 -5.93
N ASN A 170 7.17 21.80 -5.62
CA ASN A 170 8.34 20.92 -5.77
C ASN A 170 9.56 21.37 -4.93
N THR A 171 9.33 22.02 -3.80
CA THR A 171 10.36 22.46 -2.85
C THR A 171 10.34 21.64 -1.57
N GLU A 172 9.74 20.44 -1.60
CA GLU A 172 9.69 19.56 -0.45
C GLU A 172 11.10 19.10 -0.01
N ASP A 173 11.38 19.19 1.29
CA ASP A 173 12.51 18.51 1.90
C ASP A 173 12.03 17.21 2.52
N LEU A 174 12.45 16.09 1.91
CA LEU A 174 12.13 14.75 2.38
C LEU A 174 13.22 14.20 3.32
N SER A 175 14.30 14.95 3.58
CA SER A 175 15.40 14.51 4.43
C SER A 175 14.90 14.11 5.83
N GLY A 176 15.39 12.96 6.32
CA GLY A 176 14.97 12.41 7.62
C GLY A 176 13.56 11.81 7.67
N ARG A 177 12.74 11.91 6.62
CA ARG A 177 11.40 11.27 6.55
C ARG A 177 11.48 9.88 5.95
N GLN A 178 10.59 8.98 6.38
CA GLN A 178 10.44 7.63 5.79
C GLN A 178 10.22 7.67 4.27
N ALA A 179 9.54 8.70 3.78
CA ALA A 179 9.28 8.91 2.36
C ALA A 179 10.58 9.02 1.51
N SER A 180 11.68 9.54 2.06
CA SER A 180 12.96 9.64 1.32
C SER A 180 13.54 8.28 0.94
N LEU A 181 13.29 7.25 1.74
CA LEU A 181 13.74 5.89 1.46
C LEU A 181 13.02 5.32 0.22
N GLU A 182 11.77 5.74 0.02
CA GLU A 182 10.93 5.22 -1.05
C GLU A 182 11.15 5.92 -2.40
N VAL A 183 11.37 7.24 -2.40
CA VAL A 183 11.57 8.03 -3.62
C VAL A 183 12.80 7.55 -4.39
N ILE A 184 12.67 7.44 -5.72
CA ILE A 184 13.73 6.99 -6.62
C ILE A 184 14.03 8.12 -7.60
N GLU A 185 15.21 8.73 -7.52
CA GLU A 185 15.62 9.72 -8.51
C GLU A 185 15.64 9.10 -9.93
N PRO A 186 15.10 9.78 -10.97
CA PRO A 186 15.00 9.21 -12.31
C PRO A 186 16.33 8.72 -12.89
N ASP A 187 17.44 9.37 -12.54
CA ASP A 187 18.79 8.99 -13.00
C ASP A 187 19.39 7.81 -12.22
N GLN A 188 18.89 7.56 -11.00
CA GLN A 188 19.26 6.43 -10.16
C GLN A 188 18.23 5.29 -10.25
N ALA A 189 17.27 5.36 -11.16
CA ALA A 189 16.29 4.31 -11.37
C ALA A 189 16.88 3.18 -12.23
N SER A 190 16.62 1.93 -11.83
CA SER A 190 16.85 0.75 -12.66
C SER A 190 15.63 -0.15 -12.67
N MET A 191 15.42 -0.86 -13.78
CA MET A 191 14.28 -1.74 -13.97
C MET A 191 14.74 -3.15 -14.35
N TRP A 192 14.09 -4.14 -13.77
CA TRP A 192 14.48 -5.55 -13.90
C TRP A 192 13.32 -6.39 -14.40
N TRP A 193 13.60 -7.22 -15.40
CA TRP A 193 12.63 -8.13 -15.98
C TRP A 193 13.26 -9.52 -16.12
N ALA A 194 12.53 -10.55 -15.67
CA ALA A 194 12.97 -11.95 -15.73
C ALA A 194 14.39 -12.20 -15.18
N GLY A 195 14.77 -11.50 -14.11
CA GLY A 195 16.10 -11.62 -13.48
C GLY A 195 17.23 -10.93 -14.24
N LYS A 196 16.94 -10.15 -15.28
CA LYS A 196 17.91 -9.34 -16.03
C LYS A 196 17.60 -7.86 -15.87
N GLU A 197 18.65 -7.06 -15.73
CA GLU A 197 18.54 -5.60 -15.76
C GLU A 197 18.21 -5.14 -17.20
N LEU A 198 17.20 -4.28 -17.32
CA LEU A 198 16.90 -3.58 -18.55
C LEU A 198 17.89 -2.43 -18.70
N PHE A 199 18.92 -2.65 -19.52
CA PHE A 199 19.96 -1.66 -19.74
C PHE A 199 19.42 -0.43 -20.48
N PRO A 200 19.65 0.80 -19.97
CA PRO A 200 19.11 2.03 -20.56
C PRO A 200 19.50 2.27 -22.03
N ALA A 201 20.67 1.80 -22.46
CA ALA A 201 21.20 2.01 -23.81
C ALA A 201 20.57 1.11 -24.89
N LYS A 202 19.66 0.20 -24.52
CA LYS A 202 19.02 -0.77 -25.43
C LYS A 202 17.54 -0.46 -25.61
N LYS A 203 16.95 -1.05 -26.64
CA LYS A 203 15.50 -0.97 -26.89
C LYS A 203 14.77 -2.05 -26.12
N LEU A 204 13.50 -1.81 -25.79
CA LEU A 204 12.68 -2.81 -25.10
C LEU A 204 12.60 -4.14 -25.88
N GLY A 205 12.59 -4.06 -27.22
CA GLY A 205 12.55 -5.23 -28.10
C GLY A 205 13.75 -6.14 -28.06
N ASP A 206 14.90 -5.66 -27.60
CA ASP A 206 16.09 -6.51 -27.42
C ASP A 206 15.90 -7.51 -26.27
N PHE A 207 14.95 -7.22 -25.37
CA PHE A 207 14.62 -8.06 -24.22
C PHE A 207 13.34 -8.86 -24.49
N VAL A 208 12.25 -8.19 -24.86
CA VAL A 208 10.91 -8.78 -24.96
C VAL A 208 10.66 -9.44 -26.33
N GLY A 209 11.52 -9.15 -27.32
CA GLY A 209 11.37 -9.59 -28.71
C GLY A 209 10.52 -8.63 -29.54
N LYS A 210 10.03 -9.10 -30.69
CA LYS A 210 9.30 -8.26 -31.67
C LYS A 210 7.79 -8.18 -31.43
N ASN A 211 7.26 -8.88 -30.42
CA ASN A 211 5.83 -8.96 -30.21
C ASN A 211 5.32 -7.75 -29.43
N GLU A 212 4.47 -6.96 -30.07
CA GLU A 212 3.83 -5.82 -29.42
C GLU A 212 2.61 -6.19 -28.57
N LYS A 213 2.12 -7.43 -28.58
CA LYS A 213 0.97 -7.87 -27.76
C LYS A 213 1.44 -8.67 -26.54
N THR A 214 2.39 -8.12 -25.79
CA THR A 214 3.01 -8.81 -24.65
C THR A 214 2.78 -8.02 -23.36
N LYS A 215 2.46 -8.74 -22.28
CA LYS A 215 2.41 -8.21 -20.92
C LYS A 215 3.64 -8.72 -20.16
N ILE A 216 4.47 -7.83 -19.65
CA ILE A 216 5.65 -8.16 -18.85
C ILE A 216 5.49 -7.67 -17.42
N VAL A 217 6.19 -8.32 -16.48
CA VAL A 217 6.25 -7.88 -15.07
C VAL A 217 7.67 -7.41 -14.78
N ALA A 218 7.83 -6.13 -14.49
CA ALA A 218 9.12 -5.51 -14.28
C ALA A 218 9.21 -4.88 -12.89
N LYS A 219 10.33 -5.05 -12.20
CA LYS A 219 10.58 -4.50 -10.86
C LYS A 219 11.42 -3.23 -10.98
N LEU A 220 10.93 -2.13 -10.40
CA LEU A 220 11.62 -0.84 -10.30
C LEU A 220 12.39 -0.77 -8.98
N GLN A 221 13.65 -0.34 -9.02
CA GLN A 221 14.51 -0.21 -7.85
C GLN A 221 15.58 0.88 -8.01
N LYS A 222 16.27 1.20 -6.91
CA LYS A 222 17.44 2.10 -6.95
C LYS A 222 18.64 1.36 -7.53
N ARG A 223 19.42 2.06 -8.35
CA ARG A 223 20.64 1.54 -8.95
C ARG A 223 21.62 1.15 -7.84
N GLY A 224 22.30 0.02 -8.01
CA GLY A 224 23.25 -0.52 -7.02
C GLY A 224 22.65 -1.49 -5.99
N GLN A 225 21.34 -1.73 -5.97
CA GLN A 225 20.71 -2.71 -5.06
C GLN A 225 20.81 -4.18 -5.54
N GLY A 226 21.47 -4.44 -6.67
CA GLY A 226 21.62 -5.78 -7.24
C GLY A 226 20.33 -6.32 -7.85
N ALA A 227 20.27 -7.61 -8.16
CA ALA A 227 19.08 -8.23 -8.72
C ALA A 227 17.96 -8.27 -7.66
N PRO A 228 16.72 -7.90 -8.01
CA PRO A 228 15.62 -7.91 -7.05
C PRO A 228 15.31 -9.35 -6.62
N ALA A 229 14.88 -9.51 -5.37
CA ALA A 229 14.49 -10.81 -4.84
C ALA A 229 13.40 -11.46 -5.69
N ARG A 230 13.54 -12.77 -5.90
CA ARG A 230 12.54 -13.55 -6.63
C ARG A 230 11.30 -13.70 -5.76
N GLU A 231 10.14 -13.52 -6.37
CA GLU A 231 8.86 -13.73 -5.67
C GLU A 231 8.75 -15.19 -5.22
N PRO A 232 8.25 -15.45 -4.00
CA PRO A 232 7.93 -16.80 -3.58
C PRO A 232 6.90 -17.40 -4.53
N VAL A 233 7.14 -18.64 -4.95
CA VAL A 233 6.29 -19.35 -5.93
C VAL A 233 4.89 -19.63 -5.36
N VAL A 234 4.76 -19.63 -4.04
CA VAL A 234 3.53 -19.93 -3.30
C VAL A 234 3.14 -18.69 -2.52
N SER A 235 1.88 -18.27 -2.63
CA SER A 235 1.37 -17.16 -1.82
C SER A 235 1.33 -17.56 -0.34
N GLN A 236 1.31 -16.59 0.58
CA GLN A 236 1.22 -16.90 2.01
C GLN A 236 -0.09 -17.62 2.36
N GLU A 237 -1.19 -17.30 1.67
CA GLU A 237 -2.48 -17.96 1.85
C GLU A 237 -2.44 -19.40 1.36
N ASP A 238 -1.88 -19.63 0.16
CA ASP A 238 -1.68 -20.98 -0.37
C ASP A 238 -0.74 -21.79 0.50
N GLN A 239 0.30 -21.17 1.06
CA GLN A 239 1.22 -21.82 1.99
C GLN A 239 0.50 -22.25 3.27
N LYS A 240 -0.40 -21.41 3.81
CA LYS A 240 -1.25 -21.77 4.96
C LYS A 240 -2.19 -22.91 4.62
N HIS A 241 -2.86 -22.87 3.46
CA HIS A 241 -3.73 -23.95 3.01
C HIS A 241 -2.97 -25.26 2.80
N MET A 242 -1.79 -25.19 2.21
CA MET A 242 -0.90 -26.32 2.01
C MET A 242 -0.42 -26.89 3.34
N MET A 243 0.00 -26.05 4.29
CA MET A 243 0.40 -26.47 5.63
C MET A 243 -0.77 -27.12 6.40
N ALA A 244 -1.97 -26.54 6.31
CA ALA A 244 -3.18 -27.11 6.91
C ALA A 244 -3.56 -28.46 6.29
N TYR A 245 -3.44 -28.58 4.97
CA TYR A 245 -3.68 -29.84 4.25
C TYR A 245 -2.67 -30.92 4.67
N TYR A 246 -1.38 -30.61 4.72
CA TYR A 246 -0.35 -31.54 5.17
C TYR A 246 -0.52 -31.94 6.63
N TYR A 247 -0.89 -31.01 7.50
CA TYR A 247 -1.18 -31.30 8.90
C TYR A 247 -2.36 -32.27 9.04
N LYS A 248 -3.47 -31.99 8.34
CA LYS A 248 -4.64 -32.88 8.32
C LYS A 248 -4.28 -34.27 7.79
N LYS A 249 -3.49 -34.35 6.72
CA LYS A 249 -3.01 -35.62 6.16
C LYS A 249 -2.13 -36.37 7.15
N GLN A 250 -1.24 -35.69 7.87
CA GLN A 250 -0.43 -36.33 8.92
C GLN A 250 -1.29 -36.85 10.07
N GLU A 251 -2.34 -36.14 10.49
CA GLU A 251 -3.28 -36.65 11.49
C GLU A 251 -4.07 -37.87 10.98
N GLU A 252 -4.54 -37.85 9.73
CA GLU A 252 -5.18 -39.00 9.08
C GLU A 252 -4.23 -40.21 9.03
N PHE A 253 -2.97 -40.01 8.64
CA PHE A 253 -1.97 -41.09 8.63
C PHE A 253 -1.67 -41.63 10.03
N LYS A 254 -1.47 -40.77 11.04
CA LYS A 254 -1.28 -41.21 12.44
C LYS A 254 -2.49 -41.98 12.96
N LYS A 255 -3.70 -41.61 12.54
CA LYS A 255 -4.93 -42.31 12.91
C LYS A 255 -4.98 -43.68 12.24
N LEU A 256 -4.66 -43.78 10.95
CA LEU A 256 -4.59 -45.04 10.21
C LEU A 256 -3.53 -45.98 10.77
N GLU A 257 -2.34 -45.48 11.16
CA GLU A 257 -1.30 -46.27 11.82
C GLU A 257 -1.79 -46.85 13.15
N LYS A 258 -2.43 -46.02 13.99
CA LYS A 258 -3.06 -46.49 15.24
C LYS A 258 -4.17 -47.52 15.00
N GLU A 259 -5.00 -47.32 13.98
CA GLU A 259 -6.07 -48.25 13.61
C GLU A 259 -5.52 -49.57 13.06
N GLN A 260 -4.38 -49.56 12.35
CA GLN A 260 -3.73 -50.78 11.86
C GLN A 260 -3.19 -51.67 12.99
N ASP A 261 -2.63 -51.08 14.05
CA ASP A 261 -1.97 -51.85 15.10
C ASP A 261 -2.93 -52.47 16.13
N GLU A 262 -4.07 -51.84 16.44
CA GLU A 262 -4.90 -52.27 17.59
C GLU A 262 -6.40 -52.49 17.27
N SER A 263 -6.94 -52.01 16.16
CA SER A 263 -8.40 -52.07 15.90
C SER A 263 -8.93 -53.47 15.57
N TYR A 264 -8.10 -54.37 15.02
CA TYR A 264 -8.54 -55.72 14.65
C TYR A 264 -8.82 -56.60 15.87
N MET A 265 -8.04 -56.44 16.94
CA MET A 265 -8.10 -57.29 18.13
C MET A 265 -9.29 -56.98 19.04
N ASP A 266 -9.75 -55.73 19.07
CA ASP A 266 -10.92 -55.28 19.85
C ASP A 266 -12.23 -55.28 19.04
N SER A 267 -12.18 -55.72 17.78
CA SER A 267 -13.36 -55.76 16.93
C SER A 267 -14.33 -56.86 17.38
N ALA A 268 -15.64 -56.55 17.39
CA ALA A 268 -16.66 -57.49 17.85
C ALA A 268 -16.67 -58.83 17.09
N TRP A 269 -16.29 -58.83 15.81
CA TRP A 269 -16.20 -60.02 14.97
C TRP A 269 -14.99 -60.92 15.29
N ALA A 270 -13.97 -60.39 15.97
CA ALA A 270 -12.80 -61.15 16.41
C ALA A 270 -13.04 -61.86 17.76
N ASP A 271 -14.17 -61.62 18.45
CA ASP A 271 -14.54 -62.33 19.69
C ASP A 271 -15.10 -63.74 19.35
N PRO A 272 -14.35 -64.82 19.62
CA PRO A 272 -14.80 -66.19 19.33
C PRO A 272 -16.02 -66.62 20.16
N ASN A 273 -16.37 -65.87 21.22
CA ASN A 273 -17.52 -66.13 22.08
C ASN A 273 -18.72 -65.24 21.77
N GLN A 274 -18.64 -64.36 20.76
CA GLN A 274 -19.71 -63.42 20.42
C GLN A 274 -21.06 -64.12 20.18
N LEU A 275 -21.04 -65.18 19.38
CA LEU A 275 -22.22 -65.94 18.99
C LEU A 275 -22.83 -66.71 20.19
N LYS A 276 -21.97 -67.21 21.08
CA LYS A 276 -22.38 -67.86 22.33
C LYS A 276 -23.05 -66.88 23.30
N ARG A 277 -22.52 -65.66 23.44
CA ARG A 277 -23.12 -64.59 24.25
C ARG A 277 -24.46 -64.15 23.69
N GLN A 278 -24.59 -64.07 22.36
CA GLN A 278 -25.85 -63.74 21.69
C GLN A 278 -26.94 -64.79 21.94
N PHE A 279 -26.60 -66.08 21.87
CA PHE A 279 -27.55 -67.16 22.19
C PHE A 279 -27.96 -67.21 23.67
N GLN A 280 -27.07 -66.80 24.57
CA GLN A 280 -27.33 -66.78 26.01
C GLN A 280 -27.96 -65.47 26.50
N GLY A 281 -28.22 -64.50 25.61
CA GLY A 281 -28.81 -63.20 25.95
C GLY A 281 -27.88 -62.25 26.70
N LEU A 282 -26.57 -62.47 26.68
CA LEU A 282 -25.57 -61.76 27.50
C LEU A 282 -24.92 -60.55 26.79
N ASN A 283 -25.60 -59.94 25.82
CA ASN A 283 -25.01 -58.91 24.93
C ASN A 283 -24.72 -57.55 25.59
N ASN A 284 -25.27 -57.28 26.78
CA ASN A 284 -25.20 -55.97 27.44
C ASN A 284 -24.18 -55.88 28.59
N ILE A 285 -23.23 -56.81 28.65
CA ILE A 285 -22.25 -56.86 29.75
C ILE A 285 -20.90 -56.35 29.23
N LYS A 286 -20.57 -55.08 29.51
CA LYS A 286 -19.22 -54.53 29.32
C LYS A 286 -18.35 -54.86 30.52
N TRP A 287 -17.25 -55.59 30.30
CA TRP A 287 -16.21 -55.79 31.30
C TRP A 287 -15.07 -54.79 31.04
N GLY A 288 -14.96 -53.78 31.90
CA GLY A 288 -13.95 -52.72 31.86
C GLY A 288 -14.38 -51.51 32.71
N PRO A 289 -13.44 -50.68 33.20
CA PRO A 289 -13.79 -49.50 34.00
C PRO A 289 -14.54 -48.47 33.14
N ARG A 290 -15.47 -47.74 33.77
CA ARG A 290 -16.24 -46.65 33.15
C ARG A 290 -15.37 -45.45 32.82
#